data_AF-W4UQR9-F1
#
_entry.id   AF-W4UQR9-F1
#
_cell.length_a   1.000
_cell.length_b   1.000
_cell.length_c   1.000
_cell.angle_alpha   90.00
_cell.angle_beta   90.00
_cell.angle_gamma   90.00
#
_symmetry.space_group_name_H-M   'P 1'
#
loop_
_entity.id
_entity.type
_entity.pdbx_description
1 polymer ?
#
loop_
_entity_poly.entity_id
_entity_poly.type
_entity_poly.pdbx_seq_one_letter_code
_entity_poly.pdbx_strand_id
1 'polypeptide(L)'
;MKEFKVTAQDVYFATLVANDIPQNEAYLAIYKNLTTNVTGACNMMLRKNPQITTLIQSLKYKQGLNPENTDDMDDSSLNNYKDKDYILRKLATLEENSYGKDKKDILIAIADLQKMKNDDNKAEEERIHFYLPITCDRCPHRGVKQ
;
A
#
# COMPACT_ATOMS: atom_id res chain seq x y z
N MET A 1 15.77 -14.83 -18.57
CA MET A 1 14.89 -14.00 -19.42
C MET A 1 13.59 -14.76 -19.64
N LYS A 2 12.41 -14.13 -19.55
CA LYS A 2 11.15 -14.79 -19.92
C LYS A 2 11.05 -14.77 -21.45
N GLU A 3 10.87 -15.94 -22.06
CA GLU A 3 10.68 -16.08 -23.50
C GLU A 3 9.18 -16.18 -23.79
N PHE A 4 8.72 -15.41 -24.78
CA PHE A 4 7.33 -15.41 -25.23
C PHE A 4 7.27 -15.88 -26.68
N LYS A 5 6.43 -16.88 -26.98
CA LYS A 5 6.24 -17.38 -28.35
C LYS A 5 5.18 -16.52 -29.03
N VAL A 6 5.56 -15.30 -29.37
CA VAL A 6 4.65 -14.21 -29.77
C VAL A 6 5.09 -13.63 -31.10
N THR A 7 4.15 -13.21 -31.95
CA THR A 7 4.46 -12.63 -33.27
C THR A 7 4.85 -11.16 -33.15
N ALA A 8 5.50 -10.59 -34.18
CA ALA A 8 5.87 -9.17 -34.18
C ALA A 8 4.65 -8.25 -33.99
N GLN A 9 3.50 -8.58 -34.61
CA GLN A 9 2.25 -7.82 -34.48
C GLN A 9 1.76 -7.77 -33.03
N ASP A 10 1.78 -8.92 -32.35
CA ASP A 10 1.36 -9.03 -30.96
C ASP A 10 2.26 -8.23 -30.00
N VAL A 11 3.57 -8.15 -30.30
CA VAL A 11 4.52 -7.31 -29.54
C VAL A 11 4.19 -5.82 -29.73
N TYR A 12 3.90 -5.38 -30.95
CA TYR A 12 3.49 -4.00 -31.21
C TYR A 12 2.18 -3.68 -30.49
N PHE A 13 1.18 -4.57 -30.58
CA PHE A 13 -0.07 -4.44 -29.85
C PHE A 13 0.16 -4.28 -28.34
N ALA A 14 0.94 -5.16 -27.73
CA ALA A 14 1.22 -5.11 -26.31
C ALA A 14 1.98 -3.85 -25.88
N THR A 15 2.86 -3.33 -26.73
CA THR A 15 3.59 -2.09 -26.47
C THR A 15 2.65 -0.89 -26.48
N LEU A 16 1.71 -0.83 -27.43
CA LEU A 16 0.69 0.23 -27.47
C LEU A 16 -0.20 0.19 -26.23
N VAL A 17 -0.64 -1.00 -25.82
CA VAL A 17 -1.48 -1.18 -24.62
C VAL A 17 -0.70 -0.91 -23.33
N ALA A 18 0.61 -1.18 -23.31
CA ALA A 18 1.47 -0.81 -22.19
C ALA A 18 1.56 0.72 -22.03
N ASN A 19 1.57 1.47 -23.14
CA ASN A 19 1.50 2.94 -23.18
C ASN A 19 0.07 3.49 -23.00
N ASP A 20 -0.81 2.73 -22.34
CA ASP A 20 -2.20 3.08 -22.00
C ASP A 20 -3.13 3.42 -23.18
N ILE A 21 -2.80 2.99 -24.41
CA ILE A 21 -3.73 3.05 -25.53
C ILE A 21 -4.82 1.98 -25.31
N PRO A 22 -6.11 2.32 -25.51
CA PRO A 22 -7.19 1.37 -25.30
C PRO A 22 -7.04 0.17 -26.24
N GLN A 23 -7.32 -1.03 -25.69
CA GLN A 23 -7.10 -2.30 -26.38
C GLN A 23 -7.79 -2.37 -27.75
N ASN A 24 -8.98 -1.77 -27.86
CA ASN A 24 -9.74 -1.77 -29.11
C ASN A 24 -9.06 -0.94 -30.22
N GLU A 25 -8.50 0.21 -29.88
CA GLU A 25 -7.79 1.07 -30.84
C GLU A 25 -6.45 0.47 -31.23
N ALA A 26 -5.70 -0.03 -30.26
CA ALA A 26 -4.45 -0.74 -30.52
C ALA A 26 -4.68 -1.96 -31.43
N TYR A 27 -5.78 -2.68 -31.21
CA TYR A 27 -6.15 -3.83 -32.02
C TYR A 27 -6.48 -3.44 -33.47
N LEU A 28 -7.27 -2.38 -33.68
CA LEU A 28 -7.56 -1.86 -35.02
C LEU A 28 -6.31 -1.36 -35.74
N ALA A 29 -5.42 -0.65 -35.03
CA ALA A 29 -4.20 -0.09 -35.60
C ALA A 29 -3.25 -1.18 -36.13
N ILE A 30 -3.14 -2.30 -35.41
CA ILE A 30 -2.21 -3.38 -35.75
C ILE A 30 -2.82 -4.39 -36.71
N TYR A 31 -3.99 -4.93 -36.40
CA TYR A 31 -4.58 -6.05 -37.14
C TYR A 31 -5.49 -5.62 -38.29
N LYS A 32 -5.79 -4.31 -38.40
CA LYS A 32 -6.52 -3.69 -39.53
C LYS A 32 -7.80 -4.44 -39.91
N ASN A 33 -8.49 -5.05 -38.95
CA ASN A 33 -9.74 -5.71 -39.22
C ASN A 33 -10.89 -4.70 -39.11
N LEU A 34 -11.45 -4.32 -40.25
CA LEU A 34 -12.66 -3.50 -40.34
C LEU A 34 -13.91 -4.33 -39.99
N THR A 35 -13.87 -5.04 -38.86
CA THR A 35 -15.01 -5.76 -38.31
C THR A 35 -15.91 -4.79 -37.55
N THR A 36 -17.22 -5.02 -37.59
CA THR A 36 -18.20 -4.26 -36.81
C THR A 36 -18.10 -4.55 -35.31
N ASN A 37 -17.57 -5.72 -34.93
CA ASN A 37 -17.40 -6.13 -33.52
C ASN A 37 -15.92 -6.28 -33.15
N VAL A 38 -15.26 -5.13 -33.03
CA VAL A 38 -13.83 -5.02 -32.67
C VAL A 38 -13.56 -5.61 -31.28
N THR A 39 -14.39 -5.29 -30.30
CA THR A 39 -14.25 -5.75 -28.91
C THR A 39 -14.28 -7.28 -28.82
N GLY A 40 -15.22 -7.93 -29.52
CA GLY A 40 -15.32 -9.39 -29.55
C GLY A 40 -14.11 -10.05 -30.21
N ALA A 41 -13.62 -9.48 -31.31
CA ALA A 41 -12.43 -9.97 -32.00
C ALA A 41 -11.15 -9.81 -31.16
N CYS A 42 -10.99 -8.68 -30.48
CA CYS A 42 -9.89 -8.43 -29.55
C CYS A 42 -9.90 -9.44 -28.39
N ASN A 43 -11.05 -9.62 -27.74
CA ASN A 43 -11.22 -10.60 -26.67
C ASN A 43 -10.96 -12.04 -27.14
N MET A 44 -11.40 -12.39 -28.35
CA MET A 44 -11.10 -13.69 -28.94
C MET A 44 -9.60 -13.89 -29.18
N MET A 45 -8.89 -12.85 -29.64
CA MET A 45 -7.45 -12.89 -29.85
C MET A 45 -6.69 -13.09 -28.53
N LEU A 46 -7.04 -12.31 -27.49
CA LEU A 46 -6.44 -12.43 -26.15
C LEU A 46 -6.69 -13.82 -25.53
N ARG A 47 -7.86 -14.42 -25.78
CA ARG A 47 -8.18 -15.80 -25.34
C ARG A 47 -7.35 -16.85 -26.07
N LYS A 48 -7.09 -16.67 -27.37
CA LYS A 48 -6.26 -17.59 -28.16
C LYS A 48 -4.79 -17.50 -27.73
N ASN A 49 -4.32 -16.29 -27.43
CA ASN A 49 -2.92 -16.00 -27.10
C ASN A 49 -2.79 -15.37 -25.70
N PRO A 50 -2.92 -16.16 -24.61
CA PRO A 50 -2.81 -15.64 -23.24
C PRO A 50 -1.41 -15.12 -22.88
N GLN A 51 -0.39 -15.44 -23.68
CA GLN A 51 0.96 -14.92 -23.48
C GLN A 51 1.04 -13.39 -23.67
N ILE A 52 0.14 -12.81 -24.47
CA ILE A 52 0.12 -11.37 -24.76
C ILE A 52 -0.25 -10.57 -23.50
N THR A 53 -1.19 -11.06 -22.67
CA THR A 53 -1.56 -10.37 -21.43
C THR A 53 -0.40 -10.37 -20.43
N THR A 54 0.31 -11.50 -20.31
CA THR A 54 1.51 -11.59 -19.45
C THR A 54 2.65 -10.69 -19.94
N LEU A 55 2.77 -10.52 -21.26
CA LEU A 55 3.72 -9.59 -21.87
C LEU A 55 3.35 -8.14 -21.53
N ILE A 56 2.09 -7.74 -21.70
CA ILE A 56 1.60 -6.40 -21.34
C ILE A 56 1.92 -6.07 -19.88
N GLN A 57 1.61 -6.99 -18.95
CA GLN A 57 1.92 -6.82 -17.54
C GLN A 57 3.42 -6.62 -17.29
N SER A 58 4.27 -7.42 -17.96
CA SER A 58 5.72 -7.30 -17.83
C SER A 58 6.26 -5.98 -18.40
N LEU A 59 5.64 -5.44 -19.45
CA LEU A 59 6.01 -4.17 -20.06
C LEU A 59 5.61 -2.99 -19.16
N LYS A 60 4.39 -3.00 -18.62
CA LYS A 60 3.93 -1.98 -17.66
C LYS A 60 4.84 -1.93 -16.43
N TYR A 61 5.17 -3.09 -15.86
CA TYR A 61 6.12 -3.20 -14.75
C TYR A 61 7.50 -2.59 -15.09
N LYS A 62 8.04 -2.86 -16.28
CA LYS A 62 9.32 -2.28 -16.73
C LYS A 62 9.27 -0.77 -16.93
N GLN A 63 8.13 -0.23 -17.34
CA GLN A 63 7.93 1.21 -17.55
C GLN A 63 7.76 1.98 -16.22
N GLY A 64 7.72 1.30 -15.07
CA GLY A 64 7.45 1.93 -13.79
C GLY A 64 5.98 2.35 -13.61
N LEU A 65 5.11 1.99 -14.56
CA LEU A 65 3.66 2.04 -14.38
C LEU A 65 3.24 0.81 -13.57
N ASN A 66 3.22 0.96 -12.24
CA ASN A 66 2.50 0.02 -11.39
C ASN A 66 1.02 0.04 -11.82
N PRO A 67 0.40 -1.11 -12.09
CA PRO A 67 -1.05 -1.18 -12.12
C PRO A 67 -1.54 -0.99 -10.68
N GLU A 68 -1.66 0.25 -10.22
CA GLU A 68 -2.55 0.54 -9.11
C GLU A 68 -3.99 0.37 -9.63
N ASN A 69 -4.78 -0.42 -8.88
CA ASN A 69 -6.21 -0.67 -9.03
C ASN A 69 -6.63 -1.87 -9.89
N THR A 70 -6.21 -3.08 -9.51
CA THR A 70 -7.18 -4.16 -9.32
C THR A 70 -6.86 -4.85 -8.01
N ASP A 71 -7.76 -4.68 -7.03
CA ASP A 71 -7.81 -5.42 -5.79
C ASP A 71 -7.97 -6.92 -6.07
N ASP A 72 -6.87 -7.59 -6.40
CA ASP A 72 -6.70 -8.96 -5.93
C ASP A 72 -6.48 -8.83 -4.42
N MET A 73 -7.55 -9.03 -3.65
CA MET A 73 -7.46 -9.33 -2.22
C MET A 73 -6.62 -10.60 -2.05
N ASP A 74 -5.31 -10.41 -2.03
CA ASP A 74 -4.38 -11.41 -1.53
C ASP A 74 -4.65 -11.53 -0.02
N ASP A 75 -5.03 -12.72 0.43
CA ASP A 75 -5.42 -13.06 1.81
C ASP A 75 -4.33 -12.68 2.85
N SER A 76 -3.08 -12.44 2.39
CA SER A 76 -1.99 -11.87 3.18
C SER A 76 -2.25 -10.42 3.63
N SER A 77 -3.05 -9.65 2.88
CA SER A 77 -3.37 -8.24 3.16
C SER A 77 -4.43 -8.06 4.24
N LEU A 78 -5.26 -9.09 4.51
CA LEU A 78 -6.25 -9.05 5.60
C LEU A 78 -5.59 -9.02 6.98
N ASN A 79 -4.40 -9.63 7.12
CA ASN A 79 -3.63 -9.57 8.36
C ASN A 79 -2.93 -8.21 8.57
N ASN A 80 -2.69 -7.44 7.50
CA ASN A 80 -2.01 -6.15 7.59
C ASN A 80 -2.89 -5.05 8.21
N TYR A 81 -4.22 -5.19 8.17
CA TYR A 81 -5.13 -4.28 8.88
C TYR A 81 -5.08 -4.41 10.41
N LYS A 82 -4.31 -5.36 10.96
CA LYS A 82 -4.03 -5.42 12.40
C LYS A 82 -2.86 -4.52 12.79
N ASP A 83 -2.01 -4.14 11.84
CA ASP A 83 -0.87 -3.27 12.08
C ASP A 83 -1.31 -1.80 12.02
N LYS A 84 -1.16 -1.10 13.16
CA LYS A 84 -1.47 0.34 13.28
C LYS A 84 -0.65 1.17 12.28
N ASP A 85 0.59 0.77 11.99
CA ASP A 85 1.47 1.50 11.08
C ASP A 85 1.13 1.27 9.61
N TYR A 86 0.51 0.14 9.28
CA TYR A 86 -0.07 -0.08 7.96
C TYR A 86 -1.32 0.77 7.73
N ILE A 87 -2.23 0.83 8.71
CA ILE A 87 -3.45 1.65 8.63
C ILE A 87 -3.09 3.13 8.49
N LEU A 88 -2.15 3.64 9.29
CA LEU A 88 -1.70 5.03 9.21
C LEU A 88 -1.17 5.40 7.82
N ARG A 89 -0.36 4.53 7.21
CA ARG A 89 0.15 4.74 5.84
C ARG A 89 -0.97 4.80 4.81
N LYS A 90 -1.95 3.87 4.90
CA LYS A 90 -3.09 3.85 3.97
C LYS A 90 -3.99 5.08 4.14
N LEU A 91 -4.23 5.53 5.37
CA LEU A 91 -4.99 6.75 5.63
C LEU A 91 -4.28 8.01 5.10
N ALA A 92 -2.94 8.08 5.21
CA ALA A 92 -2.16 9.18 4.63
C ALA A 92 -2.30 9.24 3.09
N THR A 93 -2.22 8.08 2.40
CA THR A 93 -2.44 8.03 0.94
C THR A 93 -3.86 8.42 0.52
N LEU A 94 -4.86 8.16 1.37
CA LEU A 94 -6.24 8.58 1.14
C LEU A 94 -6.44 10.08 1.41
N GLU A 95 -5.73 10.63 2.40
CA GLU A 95 -5.78 12.05 2.75
C GLU A 95 -5.35 12.96 1.60
N GLU A 96 -4.27 12.57 0.89
CA GLU A 96 -3.73 13.29 -0.28
C GLU A 96 -4.76 13.41 -1.42
N ASN A 97 -5.63 12.41 -1.57
CA ASN A 97 -6.62 12.32 -2.63
C ASN A 97 -8.02 12.83 -2.23
N SER A 98 -8.22 13.19 -0.97
CA SER A 98 -9.50 13.59 -0.40
C SER A 98 -9.62 15.11 -0.24
N TYR A 99 -10.84 15.65 -0.31
CA TYR A 99 -11.09 17.09 -0.19
C TYR A 99 -12.24 17.39 0.79
N GLY A 100 -12.17 18.54 1.44
CA GLY A 100 -13.29 19.07 2.23
C GLY A 100 -13.58 18.27 3.51
N LYS A 101 -14.80 17.72 3.61
CA LYS A 101 -15.29 17.04 4.82
C LYS A 101 -14.58 15.70 5.05
N ASP A 102 -14.41 14.92 3.99
CA ASP A 102 -13.80 13.59 4.06
C ASP A 102 -12.33 13.68 4.51
N LYS A 103 -11.63 14.73 4.06
CA LYS A 103 -10.26 15.04 4.51
C LYS A 103 -10.20 15.29 6.03
N LYS A 104 -11.18 15.99 6.60
CA LYS A 104 -11.24 16.24 8.04
C LYS A 104 -11.47 14.94 8.80
N ASP A 105 -12.37 14.10 8.32
CA ASP A 105 -12.69 12.82 8.97
C ASP A 105 -11.48 11.87 8.95
N ILE A 106 -10.72 11.83 7.84
CA ILE A 106 -9.46 11.09 7.72
C ILE A 106 -8.40 11.64 8.69
N LEU A 107 -8.24 12.96 8.79
CA LEU A 107 -7.27 13.57 9.71
C LEU A 107 -7.60 13.30 11.18
N ILE A 108 -8.88 13.29 11.54
CA ILE A 108 -9.33 12.91 12.89
C ILE A 108 -8.96 11.45 13.18
N ALA A 109 -9.25 10.54 12.25
CA ALA A 109 -8.91 9.12 12.40
C ALA A 109 -7.40 8.89 12.54
N ILE A 110 -6.57 9.61 11.78
CA ILE A 110 -5.11 9.57 11.91
C ILE A 110 -4.67 10.05 13.30
N ALA A 111 -5.23 11.16 13.79
CA ALA A 111 -4.87 11.72 15.10
C ALA A 111 -5.21 10.78 16.26
N ASP A 112 -6.37 10.11 16.20
CA ASP A 112 -6.79 9.17 17.24
C ASP A 112 -5.90 7.92 17.27
N LEU A 113 -5.55 7.37 16.10
CA LEU A 113 -4.62 6.25 16.00
C LEU A 113 -3.21 6.59 16.53
N GLN A 114 -2.74 7.81 16.28
CA GLN A 114 -1.46 8.28 16.81
C GLN A 114 -1.48 8.44 18.34
N LYS A 115 -2.59 8.90 18.92
CA LYS A 115 -2.76 8.94 20.38
C LYS A 115 -2.73 7.55 21.00
N MET A 116 -3.47 6.59 20.42
CA MET A 116 -3.46 5.21 20.90
C MET A 116 -2.06 4.59 20.84
N LYS A 117 -1.26 4.90 19.81
CA LYS A 117 0.14 4.45 19.71
C LYS A 117 1.04 5.07 20.78
N ASN A 118 0.80 6.33 21.13
CA ASN A 118 1.56 7.02 22.17
C ASN A 118 1.23 6.52 23.58
N ASP A 119 -0.03 6.17 23.83
CA ASP A 119 -0.47 5.66 25.13
C ASP A 119 0.05 4.24 25.41
N ASP A 120 0.19 3.39 24.38
CA ASP A 120 0.83 2.06 24.50
C ASP A 120 2.31 2.15 24.95
N ASN A 121 3.00 3.24 24.64
CA ASN A 121 4.40 3.46 25.02
C ASN A 121 4.56 4.12 26.40
N LYS A 122 3.47 4.49 27.07
CA LYS A 122 3.46 5.09 28.42
C LYS A 122 3.09 4.07 29.50
N ALA A 123 3.52 2.82 29.36
CA ALA A 123 3.67 1.97 30.52
C ALA A 123 4.69 2.66 31.44
N GLU A 124 4.18 3.28 32.51
CA GLU A 124 4.99 3.99 33.49
C GLU A 124 6.14 3.09 33.92
N GLU A 125 7.38 3.56 33.74
CA GLU A 125 8.54 2.92 34.37
C GLU A 125 8.21 2.81 35.87
N GLU A 126 8.03 1.58 36.37
CA GLU A 126 7.72 1.29 37.77
C GLU A 126 8.91 1.72 38.64
N ARG A 127 9.02 3.03 38.90
CA ARG A 127 10.13 3.62 39.66
C ARG A 127 9.86 3.38 41.13
N ILE A 128 10.59 2.43 41.70
CA ILE A 128 10.54 2.12 43.13
C ILE A 128 11.18 3.28 43.90
N HIS A 129 10.36 3.99 44.69
CA HIS A 129 10.85 4.99 45.63
C HIS A 129 11.49 4.29 46.85
N PHE A 130 12.82 4.16 46.85
CA PHE A 130 13.54 3.67 48.02
C PHE A 130 13.95 4.84 48.93
N TYR A 131 13.45 4.83 50.16
CA TYR A 131 13.93 5.75 51.19
C TYR A 131 15.18 5.16 51.84
N LEU A 132 16.31 5.84 51.67
CA LEU A 132 17.53 5.49 52.39
C LEU A 132 17.41 6.01 53.84
N PRO A 133 17.41 5.15 54.87
CA PRO A 133 17.38 5.62 56.25
C PRO A 133 18.67 6.37 56.54
N ILE A 134 18.55 7.65 56.88
CA ILE A 134 19.68 8.50 57.25
C ILE A 134 20.12 8.08 58.66
N THR A 135 21.11 7.18 58.77
CA THR A 135 21.77 6.92 60.05
C THR A 135 22.71 8.09 60.35
N CYS A 136 22.22 9.05 61.12
CA CYS A 136 23.02 10.21 61.53
C CYS A 136 23.83 9.90 62.79
N ASP A 137 25.13 9.65 62.64
CA ASP A 137 26.04 9.43 63.77
C ASP A 137 26.48 10.72 64.47
N ARG A 138 26.26 11.90 63.87
CA ARG A 138 26.58 13.21 64.48
C ARG A 138 25.47 14.24 64.22
N CYS A 139 24.28 13.99 64.76
CA CYS A 139 23.21 14.98 64.76
C CYS A 139 23.16 15.72 66.11
N PRO A 140 22.98 17.06 66.11
CA PRO A 140 23.00 17.90 67.32
C PRO A 140 21.81 17.67 68.27
N HIS A 141 20.79 16.90 67.86
CA HIS A 141 19.63 16.54 68.69
C HIS A 141 19.46 15.03 68.86
N ARG A 142 20.53 14.30 69.19
CA ARG A 142 20.38 12.97 69.82
C ARG A 142 19.93 13.17 71.28
N GLY A 143 18.63 13.43 71.43
CA GLY A 143 17.98 13.67 72.71
C GLY A 143 18.11 12.46 73.65
N VAL A 144 18.86 12.70 74.72
CA VAL A 144 18.74 12.18 76.09
C VAL A 144 17.54 11.25 76.30
N LYS A 145 17.80 9.96 76.48
CA LYS A 145 16.87 9.09 77.21
C LYS A 145 16.93 9.50 78.68
N GLN A 146 15.82 9.99 79.22
CA GLN A 146 15.56 9.98 80.67
C GLN A 146 15.41 8.54 81.15
#